data_AF-A0A8J3HW27-F1
#
_entry.id   AF-A0A8J3HW27-F1
#
_cell.length_a   1.000
_cell.length_b   1.000
_cell.length_c   1.000
_cell.angle_alpha   90.00
_cell.angle_beta   90.00
_cell.angle_gamma   90.00
#
_symmetry.space_group_name_H-M   'P 1'
#
loop_
_entity.id
_entity.type
_entity.pdbx_description
1 polymer ?
#
loop_
_entity_poly.entity_id
_entity_poly.type
_entity_poly.pdbx_seq_one_letter_code
_entity_poly.pdbx_strand_id
1 'polypeptide(L)' 'MHYRIHIQGHLDSGWQDRFAGLHIEQQEVGTTLLVGTLPDQAALYGVLLQLIRLGLVLLSLETSQAEGDEEAAPRS' A
#
# COMPACT_ATOMS: atom_id res chain seq x y z
N MET A 1 9.50 2.14 8.41
CA MET A 1 9.14 3.10 7.34
C MET A 1 7.70 2.86 6.98
N HIS A 2 6.95 3.93 6.77
CA HIS A 2 5.56 3.84 6.32
C HIS A 2 5.55 3.89 4.80
N TYR A 3 4.78 2.99 4.18
CA TYR A 3 4.68 2.86 2.74
C TYR A 3 3.26 3.13 2.26
N ARG A 4 3.17 3.76 1.10
CA ARG A 4 1.95 3.93 0.32
C ARG A 4 2.22 3.37 -1.07
N ILE A 5 1.48 2.35 -1.46
CA ILE A 5 1.66 1.61 -2.72
C ILE A 5 0.35 1.72 -3.50
N HIS A 6 0.36 2.43 -4.61
CA HIS A 6 -0.82 2.57 -5.46
C HIS A 6 -0.69 1.62 -6.65
N ILE A 7 -1.75 0.85 -6.92
CA ILE A 7 -1.76 -0.14 -8.01
C ILE A 7 -3.03 -0.04 -8.85
N GLN A 8 -2.90 -0.45 -10.11
CA GLN A 8 -4.04 -0.66 -11.00
C GLN A 8 -4.61 -2.07 -10.80
N GLY A 9 -5.92 -2.14 -10.59
CA GLY A 9 -6.67 -3.35 -10.25
C GLY A 9 -7.30 -3.27 -8.86
N HIS A 10 -8.30 -4.12 -8.62
CA HIS A 10 -8.96 -4.25 -7.33
C HIS A 10 -8.40 -5.45 -6.57
N LEU A 11 -7.90 -5.20 -5.36
CA LEU A 11 -7.68 -6.24 -4.36
C LEU A 11 -8.79 -6.15 -3.32
N ASP A 12 -9.43 -7.28 -3.06
CA ASP A 12 -10.41 -7.39 -1.98
C ASP A 12 -9.76 -7.41 -0.59
N SER A 13 -10.53 -7.05 0.42
CA SER A 13 -10.08 -7.01 1.83
C SER A 13 -9.53 -8.35 2.33
N GLY A 14 -9.90 -9.48 1.71
CA GLY A 14 -9.35 -10.81 2.01
C GLY A 14 -7.86 -11.00 1.68
N TRP A 15 -7.21 -10.01 1.06
CA TRP A 15 -5.78 -10.04 0.78
C TRP A 15 -4.91 -9.42 1.88
N GLN A 16 -5.50 -8.77 2.89
CA GLN A 16 -4.76 -8.05 3.95
C GLN A 16 -3.72 -8.96 4.64
N ASP A 17 -4.10 -10.19 4.98
CA ASP A 17 -3.20 -11.17 5.61
C ASP A 17 -2.03 -11.59 4.71
N ARG A 18 -2.17 -11.44 3.39
CA ARG A 18 -1.14 -11.81 2.40
C ARG A 18 -0.20 -10.67 2.05
N PHE A 19 -0.49 -9.44 2.47
CA PHE A 19 0.35 -8.26 2.20
C PHE A 19 1.00 -7.71 3.48
N ALA A 20 1.52 -8.62 4.31
CA ALA A 20 2.28 -8.26 5.52
C ALA A 20 1.55 -7.32 6.49
N GLY A 21 0.21 -7.39 6.53
CA GLY A 21 -0.61 -6.54 7.38
C GLY A 21 -0.79 -5.10 6.86
N LEU A 22 -0.46 -4.82 5.60
CA LEU A 22 -0.81 -3.55 4.96
C LEU A 22 -2.32 -3.41 4.87
N HIS A 23 -2.82 -2.22 5.20
CA HIS A 23 -4.20 -1.85 4.99
C HIS A 23 -4.46 -1.74 3.49
N ILE A 24 -5.53 -2.38 3.02
CA ILE A 24 -5.94 -2.37 1.62
C ILE A 24 -7.19 -1.53 1.49
N GLU A 25 -7.08 -0.42 0.77
CA GLU A 25 -8.17 0.49 0.46
C GLU A 25 -8.46 0.40 -1.04
N GLN A 26 -9.70 0.01 -1.38
CA GLN A 26 -10.18 0.07 -2.74
C GLN A 26 -10.54 1.51 -3.08
N GLN A 27 -10.01 2.03 -4.18
CA GLN A 27 -10.30 3.38 -4.63
C GLN A 27 -11.25 3.34 -5.84
N GLU A 28 -11.93 4.46 -6.03
CA GLU A 28 -12.71 4.70 -7.23
C GLU A 28 -11.83 4.53 -8.48
N VAL A 29 -12.42 4.14 -9.61
CA VAL A 29 -11.71 3.97 -10.89
C VAL A 29 -10.76 2.77 -10.96
N GLY A 30 -11.06 1.66 -10.27
CA GLY A 30 -10.38 0.40 -10.60
C GLY A 30 -9.01 0.24 -9.96
N THR A 31 -8.67 1.00 -8.92
CA THR A 31 -7.33 1.00 -8.31
C THR A 31 -7.39 0.60 -6.84
N THR A 32 -6.24 0.21 -6.30
CA THR A 32 -6.09 -0.16 -4.89
C THR A 32 -4.91 0.57 -4.29
N LEU A 33 -5.08 1.07 -3.07
CA LEU A 33 -4.02 1.65 -2.27
C LEU A 33 -3.67 0.69 -1.11
N LEU A 34 -2.40 0.31 -1.02
CA LEU A 34 -1.86 -0.46 0.12
C LEU A 34 -1.04 0.49 1.00
N VAL A 35 -1.39 0.57 2.29
CA VAL A 35 -0.80 1.52 3.23
C VAL A 35 -0.39 0.83 4.52
N GLY A 36 0.78 1.15 5.04
CA GLY A 36 1.18 0.68 6.37
C GLY A 36 2.69 0.63 6.58
N THR A 37 3.07 0.16 7.77
CA THR A 37 4.46 0.03 8.18
C THR A 37 4.97 -1.37 7.87
N LEU A 38 6.11 -1.45 7.19
CA LEU A 38 6.82 -2.72 6.98
C LEU A 38 8.07 -2.80 7.88
N PRO A 39 8.42 -4.00 8.36
CA PRO A 39 9.53 -4.19 9.30
C PRO A 39 10.89 -3.92 8.65
N ASP A 40 11.04 -4.22 7.36
CA ASP A 40 12.26 -4.05 6.60
C ASP A 40 12.00 -3.93 5.09
N GLN A 41 13.08 -3.73 4.32
CA GLN A 41 13.03 -3.68 2.87
C GLN A 41 12.68 -5.04 2.23
N ALA A 42 13.01 -6.16 2.87
CA ALA A 42 12.71 -7.49 2.33
C ALA A 42 11.19 -7.74 2.29
N ALA A 43 10.46 -7.29 3.31
CA ALA A 43 9.00 -7.31 3.34
C ALA A 43 8.40 -6.45 2.21
N LEU A 44 8.96 -5.27 1.93
CA LEU A 44 8.55 -4.44 0.80
C LEU A 44 8.73 -5.16 -0.53
N TYR A 45 9.91 -5.74 -0.78
CA TYR A 45 10.17 -6.47 -2.02
C TYR A 45 9.27 -7.71 -2.14
N GLY A 46 8.94 -8.39 -1.04
CA GLY A 46 7.97 -9.48 -1.03
C GLY A 46 6.57 -9.04 -1.50
N VAL A 47 6.09 -7.90 -1.00
CA VAL A 47 4.84 -7.28 -1.44
C VAL A 47 4.87 -6.95 -2.94
N LEU A 48 5.93 -6.29 -3.42
CA LEU A 48 6.07 -5.92 -4.83
C LEU A 48 6.12 -7.14 -5.76
N LEU A 49 6.83 -8.19 -5.37
CA LEU A 49 6.85 -9.45 -6.12
C LEU A 49 5.47 -10.11 -6.18
N GLN A 50 4.71 -10.06 -5.09
CA GLN A 50 3.35 -10.58 -5.08
C GLN A 50 2.43 -9.81 -6.03
N LEU A 51 2.52 -8.47 -6.07
CA LEU A 51 1.77 -7.65 -7.02
C LEU A 51 2.09 -8.02 -8.47
N ILE A 52 3.38 -8.20 -8.80
CA ILE A 52 3.83 -8.64 -10.13
C ILE A 52 3.27 -10.02 -10.48
N ARG A 53 3.28 -10.96 -9.53
CA ARG A 53 2.73 -12.32 -9.75
C ARG A 53 1.23 -12.33 -10.02
N LEU A 54 0.50 -11.33 -9.52
CA LEU A 54 -0.92 -11.13 -9.79
C LEU A 54 -1.19 -10.38 -11.08
N GLY A 55 -0.14 -9.89 -11.77
CA GLY A 55 -0.27 -9.09 -12.99
C GLY A 55 -0.81 -7.67 -12.73
N LEU A 56 -0.69 -7.18 -11.50
CA LEU A 56 -1.14 -5.85 -11.12
C LEU A 56 -0.05 -4.81 -11.44
N VAL A 57 -0.46 -3.69 -12.01
CA VAL A 57 0.47 -2.62 -12.40
C VAL A 57 0.73 -1.71 -11.20
N LEU A 58 1.99 -1.52 -10.85
CA LEU A 58 2.40 -0.53 -9.87
C LEU A 58 2.28 0.87 -10.48
N LEU A 59 1.47 1.73 -9.88
CA LEU A 59 1.28 3.13 -10.29
C LEU A 59 2.24 4.06 -9.53
N SER A 60 2.35 3.90 -8.21
CA SER A 60 3.30 4.65 -7.39
C SER A 60 3.75 3.87 -6.15
N LEU A 61 4.93 4.22 -5.66
CA LEU A 61 5.48 3.77 -4.38
C LEU A 61 6.07 4.98 -3.66
N GLU A 62 5.53 5.26 -2.48
CA GLU A 62 6.00 6.34 -1.61
C GLU A 62 6.42 5.77 -0.26
N THR A 63 7.44 6.38 0.33
CA THR A 63 7.92 6.06 1.67
C THR A 63 8.03 7.32 2.50
N SER A 64 7.61 7.23 3.76
CA SER A 64 7.89 8.24 4.78
C SER A 64 8.57 7.59 5.98
N GLN A 65 9.40 8.38 6.68
CA GLN A 65 9.73 8.03 8.06
C GLN A 65 8.43 8.25 8.85
N ALA A 66 7.99 7.25 9.59
CA ALA A 66 6.77 7.36 10.38
C ALA A 66 7.06 8.31 11.56
N GLU A 67 6.91 9.61 11.35
CA GLU A 67 6.54 10.53 12.43
C GLU A 67 5.01 10.47 12.48
N GLY A 68 4.47 10.07 13.65
CA GLY A 68 3.06 9.74 13.81
C GLY A 68 2.14 10.87 13.36
N ASP A 69 1.02 10.48 12.75
CA ASP A 69 -0.18 11.30 12.51
C ASP A 69 0.03 12.81 12.55
N GLU A 70 0.50 13.39 11.44
CA GLU A 70 0.14 14.77 11.16
C GLU A 70 -1.31 14.77 10.67
N GLU A 71 -2.21 14.91 11.64
CA GLU A 71 -3.57 15.38 11.49
C GLU A 71 -3.56 16.70 10.69
N ALA A 72 -3.52 16.59 9.36
CA ALA A 72 -3.75 17.70 8.45
C ALA A 72 -5.17 17.58 7.86
N ALA A 73 -6.15 17.80 8.74
CA ALA A 73 -7.45 18.30 8.34
C ALA A 73 -7.29 19.61 7.53
N PRO A 74 -8.22 19.93 6.61
CA PRO A 74 -8.01 20.91 5.55
C PRO A 74 -7.83 22.33 6.10
N ARG A 75 -6.84 23.07 5.57
CA ARG A 75 -6.80 24.53 5.75
C ARG A 75 -7.88 25.16 4.87
N SER A 76 -8.78 25.89 5.54
CA SER A 76 -9.84 26.76 5.01
C SER A 76 -9.38 27.78 3.97
#